data_AF-A0A4U1HTW2-F1
#
_entry.id   AF-A0A4U1HTW2-F1
#
_cell.length_a   1.000
_cell.length_b   1.000
_cell.length_c   1.000
_cell.angle_alpha   90.00
_cell.angle_beta   90.00
_cell.angle_gamma   90.00
#
_symmetry.space_group_name_H-M   'P 1'
#
loop_
_entity.id
_entity.type
_entity.pdbx_description
1 polymer ?
#
loop_
_entity_poly.entity_id
_entity_poly.type
_entity_poly.pdbx_seq_one_letter_code
_entity_poly.pdbx_strand_id
1 'polypeptide(L)'
;MATRYFIRKGDKTTVGGTVLSGAATMGGFGADIAHEGDPVSCPACHSTGVIMAVGSRLPLTGTNSRRIALSGDVCSCRCYPPPELIESQTFMQTTVDDSPASRFSLAGGTTSAPAGSATASAAYSATSSSASTSLANAAPFSLDRAAAESAPNANTLAASGISEEDEAECFNQYEADMAQCKALRSAMGGSRWMDMCSQKAFTRYQQCRGY
;
A
#
# COMPACT_ATOMS: atom_id res chain seq x y z
N MET A 1 -8.25 16.29 -5.75
CA MET A 1 -9.66 15.87 -5.53
C MET A 1 -10.20 15.01 -6.67
N ALA A 2 -10.53 13.75 -6.39
CA ALA A 2 -11.27 12.84 -7.25
C ALA A 2 -12.67 12.64 -6.67
N THR A 3 -13.71 12.98 -7.44
CA THR A 3 -15.12 12.81 -7.05
C THR A 3 -15.61 11.45 -7.53
N ARG A 4 -16.21 10.66 -6.64
CA ARG A 4 -16.87 9.40 -6.97
C ARG A 4 -18.31 9.39 -6.49
N TYR A 5 -19.21 8.83 -7.27
CA TYR A 5 -20.65 8.84 -7.02
C TYR A 5 -21.12 7.53 -6.40
N PHE A 6 -22.20 7.59 -5.62
CA PHE A 6 -22.76 6.40 -4.97
C PHE A 6 -23.57 5.57 -5.97
N ILE A 7 -23.29 4.27 -6.02
CA ILE A 7 -24.01 3.33 -6.89
C ILE A 7 -25.31 2.88 -6.22
N ARG A 8 -26.39 2.81 -7.00
CA ARG A 8 -27.70 2.34 -6.58
C ARG A 8 -28.12 1.07 -7.30
N LYS A 9 -29.09 0.37 -6.73
CA LYS A 9 -29.81 -0.70 -7.43
C LYS A 9 -30.37 -0.18 -8.76
N GLY A 10 -30.13 -0.92 -9.84
CA GLY A 10 -30.53 -0.55 -11.20
C GLY A 10 -29.45 0.17 -12.01
N ASP A 11 -28.36 0.63 -11.36
CA ASP A 11 -27.23 1.25 -12.05
C ASP A 11 -26.54 0.25 -13.00
N LYS A 12 -25.88 0.81 -14.01
CA LYS A 12 -25.33 0.05 -15.12
C LYS A 12 -23.83 -0.14 -14.95
N THR A 13 -23.30 -1.18 -15.59
CA THR A 13 -21.85 -1.32 -15.82
C THR A 13 -21.52 -0.92 -17.24
N THR A 14 -20.24 -0.71 -17.51
CA THR A 14 -19.66 -0.46 -18.86
C THR A 14 -20.11 -1.45 -19.94
N VAL A 15 -20.44 -2.69 -19.56
CA VAL A 15 -20.94 -3.74 -20.46
C VAL A 15 -22.46 -3.94 -20.39
N GLY A 16 -23.20 -2.99 -19.83
CA GLY A 16 -24.66 -3.03 -19.72
C GLY A 16 -25.21 -3.92 -18.61
N GLY A 17 -24.36 -4.45 -17.73
CA GLY A 17 -24.77 -5.17 -16.52
C GLY A 17 -25.55 -4.30 -15.55
N THR A 18 -26.45 -4.89 -14.76
CA THR A 18 -27.36 -4.17 -13.87
C THR A 18 -27.21 -4.63 -12.43
N VAL A 19 -27.08 -3.69 -11.49
CA VAL A 19 -27.00 -3.97 -10.05
C VAL A 19 -28.37 -4.44 -9.54
N LEU A 20 -28.43 -5.61 -8.90
CA LEU A 20 -29.69 -6.23 -8.47
C LEU A 20 -30.08 -5.93 -7.02
N SER A 21 -29.11 -5.60 -6.17
CA SER A 21 -29.31 -5.38 -4.74
C SER A 21 -28.83 -3.99 -4.34
N GLY A 22 -29.53 -3.40 -3.38
CA GLY A 22 -29.10 -2.21 -2.67
C GLY A 22 -29.77 -2.20 -1.30
N ALA A 23 -29.07 -1.71 -0.28
CA ALA A 23 -29.59 -1.60 1.07
C ALA A 23 -30.18 -0.21 1.29
N ALA A 24 -31.27 -0.15 2.06
CA ALA A 24 -31.84 1.12 2.49
C ALA A 24 -30.88 1.82 3.46
N THR A 25 -30.48 3.04 3.13
CA THR A 25 -29.77 3.91 4.07
C THR A 25 -30.72 4.38 5.18
N MET A 26 -30.21 4.41 6.42
CA MET A 26 -30.88 5.02 7.58
C MET A 26 -31.11 6.52 7.31
N GLY A 27 -32.29 6.88 6.79
CA GLY A 27 -32.60 8.26 6.43
C GLY A 27 -33.88 8.49 5.62
N GLY A 28 -34.65 7.45 5.28
CA GLY A 28 -35.99 7.62 4.67
C GLY A 28 -36.03 8.12 3.22
N PHE A 29 -34.90 8.55 2.66
CA PHE A 29 -34.75 8.75 1.21
C PHE A 29 -34.42 7.39 0.60
N GLY A 30 -35.39 6.78 -0.09
CA GLY A 30 -35.37 5.43 -0.66
C GLY A 30 -34.33 5.17 -1.75
N ALA A 31 -33.07 5.48 -1.47
CA ALA A 31 -31.94 5.09 -2.28
C ALA A 31 -31.46 3.71 -1.80
N ASP A 32 -31.76 2.69 -2.59
CA ASP A 32 -31.19 1.35 -2.49
C ASP A 32 -29.69 1.43 -2.84
N ILE A 33 -28.85 1.83 -1.89
CA ILE A 33 -27.40 2.00 -2.11
C ILE A 33 -26.73 0.62 -2.17
N ALA A 34 -25.97 0.39 -3.23
CA ALA A 34 -25.23 -0.84 -3.43
C ALA A 34 -23.98 -0.88 -2.54
N HIS A 35 -23.64 -2.07 -2.05
CA HIS A 35 -22.49 -2.31 -1.20
C HIS A 35 -21.57 -3.37 -1.84
N GLU A 36 -20.31 -3.39 -1.40
CA GLU A 36 -19.32 -4.38 -1.81
C GLU A 36 -19.83 -5.81 -1.56
N GLY A 37 -19.83 -6.64 -2.59
CA GLY A 37 -20.37 -8.00 -2.60
C GLY A 37 -21.82 -8.12 -3.11
N ASP A 38 -22.48 -7.00 -3.43
CA ASP A 38 -23.84 -7.07 -3.98
C ASP A 38 -23.81 -7.68 -5.40
N PRO A 39 -24.85 -8.47 -5.76
CA PRO A 39 -24.91 -9.13 -7.06
C PRO A 39 -25.22 -8.17 -8.21
N VAL A 40 -24.52 -8.38 -9.33
CA VAL A 40 -24.69 -7.64 -10.59
C VAL A 40 -24.98 -8.62 -11.71
N SER A 41 -26.12 -8.47 -12.39
CA SER A 41 -26.44 -9.28 -13.57
C SER A 41 -25.67 -8.75 -14.78
N CYS A 42 -24.74 -9.53 -15.33
CA CYS A 42 -23.97 -9.15 -16.51
C CYS A 42 -24.54 -9.82 -17.78
N PRO A 43 -25.09 -9.07 -18.75
CA PRO A 43 -25.60 -9.63 -19.99
C PRO A 43 -24.48 -10.06 -20.95
N ALA A 44 -23.26 -9.52 -20.81
CA ALA A 44 -22.14 -9.81 -21.70
C ALA A 44 -21.55 -11.22 -21.48
N CYS A 45 -21.45 -11.68 -20.23
CA CYS A 45 -20.96 -13.03 -19.90
C CYS A 45 -22.04 -13.96 -19.35
N HIS A 46 -23.31 -13.54 -19.35
CA HIS A 46 -24.47 -14.27 -18.83
C HIS A 46 -24.25 -14.85 -17.42
N SER A 47 -23.53 -14.13 -16.59
CA SER A 47 -23.26 -14.54 -15.21
C SER A 47 -23.57 -13.41 -14.24
N THR A 48 -23.85 -13.79 -13.00
CA THR A 48 -23.98 -12.82 -11.90
C THR A 48 -22.59 -12.59 -11.33
N GLY A 49 -22.09 -11.37 -11.49
CA GLY A 49 -20.87 -10.91 -10.83
C GLY A 49 -21.17 -10.33 -9.46
N VAL A 50 -20.10 -9.99 -8.75
CA VAL A 50 -20.17 -9.29 -7.47
C VAL A 50 -19.43 -7.97 -7.52
N ILE A 51 -19.93 -6.96 -6.81
CA ILE A 51 -19.25 -5.66 -6.73
C ILE A 51 -17.99 -5.80 -5.89
N MET A 52 -16.85 -5.44 -6.46
CA MET A 52 -15.56 -5.32 -5.80
C MET A 52 -15.20 -3.85 -5.71
N ALA A 53 -15.14 -3.34 -4.49
CA ALA A 53 -14.89 -1.93 -4.28
C ALA A 53 -13.37 -1.66 -4.41
N VAL A 54 -12.93 -0.85 -5.38
CA VAL A 54 -11.52 -0.66 -5.78
C VAL A 54 -11.15 0.84 -5.78
N GLY A 55 -9.90 1.16 -5.45
CA GLY A 55 -9.39 2.54 -5.46
C GLY A 55 -9.48 3.28 -4.12
N SER A 56 -8.98 4.52 -4.12
CA SER A 56 -8.95 5.42 -2.97
C SER A 56 -10.37 5.80 -2.56
N ARG A 57 -10.65 5.75 -1.26
CA ARG A 57 -11.97 6.02 -0.69
C ARG A 57 -11.82 6.54 0.72
N LEU A 58 -12.80 7.33 1.16
CA LEU A 58 -12.93 7.59 2.58
C LEU A 58 -13.40 6.30 3.29
N PRO A 59 -13.04 6.11 4.57
CA PRO A 59 -13.46 4.96 5.38
C PRO A 59 -14.95 5.04 5.78
N LEU A 60 -15.83 5.34 4.83
CA LEU A 60 -17.27 5.25 5.02
C LEU A 60 -17.67 3.79 4.86
N THR A 61 -18.01 3.18 5.98
CA THR A 61 -18.55 1.82 6.00
C THR A 61 -20.06 1.91 6.17
N GLY A 62 -20.80 1.21 5.31
CA GLY A 62 -22.25 1.17 5.35
C GLY A 62 -22.77 0.28 6.49
N THR A 63 -24.09 0.06 6.51
CA THR A 63 -24.71 -0.90 7.42
C THR A 63 -24.15 -2.30 7.14
N ASN A 64 -23.77 -3.05 8.19
CA ASN A 64 -23.14 -4.38 8.13
C ASN A 64 -21.64 -4.43 7.81
N SER A 65 -20.87 -3.39 8.12
CA SER A 65 -19.40 -3.36 7.95
C SER A 65 -18.90 -3.51 6.50
N ARG A 66 -19.80 -3.39 5.51
CA ARG A 66 -19.47 -3.48 4.08
C ARG A 66 -19.20 -2.09 3.52
N ARG A 67 -18.23 -1.99 2.62
CA ARG A 67 -17.93 -0.73 1.93
C ARG A 67 -19.05 -0.40 0.96
N ILE A 68 -19.35 0.88 0.83
CA ILE A 68 -20.34 1.36 -0.16
C ILE A 68 -19.72 1.29 -1.55
N ALA A 69 -20.52 0.87 -2.54
CA ALA A 69 -20.11 0.83 -3.93
C ALA A 69 -20.12 2.24 -4.53
N LEU A 70 -19.05 2.57 -5.23
CA LEU A 70 -18.82 3.87 -5.84
C LEU A 70 -18.62 3.76 -7.36
N SER A 71 -18.76 4.88 -8.06
CA SER A 71 -18.44 4.95 -9.49
C SER A 71 -16.96 4.61 -9.73
N GLY A 72 -16.71 3.81 -10.76
CA GLY A 72 -15.39 3.24 -11.05
C GLY A 72 -15.01 2.01 -10.22
N ASP A 73 -15.89 1.51 -9.33
CA ASP A 73 -15.73 0.18 -8.75
C ASP A 73 -15.97 -0.90 -9.82
N VAL A 74 -15.35 -2.06 -9.64
CA VAL A 74 -15.35 -3.13 -10.65
C VAL A 74 -16.35 -4.22 -10.29
N CYS A 75 -17.02 -4.77 -11.29
CA CYS A 75 -17.81 -5.97 -11.16
C CYS A 75 -16.93 -7.19 -11.47
N SER A 76 -16.74 -8.05 -10.47
CA SER A 76 -16.05 -9.32 -10.60
C SER A 76 -16.99 -10.35 -11.20
N CYS A 77 -17.06 -10.36 -12.53
CA CYS A 77 -17.75 -11.37 -13.33
C CYS A 77 -16.75 -12.10 -14.25
N ARG A 78 -17.25 -12.90 -15.22
CA ARG A 78 -16.40 -13.63 -16.18
C ARG A 78 -15.87 -12.78 -17.35
N CYS A 79 -16.16 -11.48 -17.38
CA CYS A 79 -15.68 -10.58 -18.42
C CYS A 79 -14.20 -10.22 -18.20
N TYR A 80 -13.45 -10.10 -19.29
CA TYR A 80 -12.09 -9.55 -19.30
C TYR A 80 -11.99 -8.45 -20.37
N PRO A 81 -11.59 -7.21 -20.02
CA PRO A 81 -11.33 -6.73 -18.66
C PRO A 81 -12.60 -6.70 -17.78
N PRO A 82 -12.47 -6.70 -16.44
CA PRO A 82 -13.62 -6.63 -15.54
C PRO A 82 -14.35 -5.29 -15.73
N PRO A 83 -15.69 -5.31 -15.88
CA PRO A 83 -16.44 -4.10 -16.20
C PRO A 83 -16.60 -3.21 -14.97
N GLU A 84 -16.48 -1.90 -15.19
CA GLU A 84 -16.69 -0.87 -14.16
C GLU A 84 -18.16 -0.49 -14.01
N LEU A 85 -18.53 -0.04 -12.81
CA LEU A 85 -19.85 0.50 -12.44
C LEU A 85 -19.97 1.97 -12.82
N ILE A 86 -21.10 2.31 -13.43
CA ILE A 86 -21.48 3.64 -13.91
C ILE A 86 -22.69 4.11 -13.10
N GLU A 87 -22.55 5.28 -12.50
CA GLU A 87 -23.60 5.94 -11.73
C GLU A 87 -24.77 6.39 -12.63
N SER A 88 -26.00 6.26 -12.11
CA SER A 88 -27.18 6.89 -12.74
C SER A 88 -27.46 8.30 -12.23
N GLN A 89 -26.78 8.74 -11.18
CA GLN A 89 -26.99 10.03 -10.55
C GLN A 89 -25.69 10.66 -10.06
N THR A 90 -25.72 11.98 -9.96
CA THR A 90 -24.60 12.78 -9.42
C THR A 90 -24.92 13.44 -8.07
N PHE A 91 -26.10 13.18 -7.51
CA PHE A 91 -26.56 13.84 -6.28
C PHE A 91 -25.79 13.39 -5.02
N MET A 92 -25.58 12.08 -4.84
CA MET A 92 -24.75 11.56 -3.74
C MET A 92 -23.34 11.26 -4.27
N GLN A 93 -22.37 11.97 -3.72
CA GLN A 93 -20.96 11.84 -4.09
C GLN A 93 -20.05 11.86 -2.86
N THR A 94 -18.88 11.25 -3.01
CA THR A 94 -17.77 11.38 -2.08
C THR A 94 -16.60 12.00 -2.83
N THR A 95 -15.93 12.97 -2.20
CA THR A 95 -14.74 13.61 -2.74
C THR A 95 -13.56 13.06 -1.97
N VAL A 96 -12.75 12.24 -2.64
CA VAL A 96 -11.49 11.79 -2.07
C VAL A 96 -10.44 12.78 -2.53
N ASP A 97 -9.71 13.39 -1.61
CA ASP A 97 -8.59 14.21 -2.02
C ASP A 97 -7.43 13.31 -2.41
N ASP A 98 -7.43 12.87 -3.68
CA ASP A 98 -6.28 12.23 -4.33
C ASP A 98 -5.20 13.28 -4.64
N SER A 99 -4.97 14.21 -3.71
CA SER A 99 -3.77 15.01 -3.79
C SER A 99 -2.62 14.12 -3.32
N PRO A 100 -1.48 14.11 -4.03
CA PRO A 100 -0.21 13.67 -3.47
C PRO A 100 0.19 14.42 -2.18
N ALA A 101 -0.58 15.40 -1.73
CA ALA A 101 -0.43 16.13 -0.48
C ALA A 101 -1.39 15.67 0.65
N SER A 102 -2.43 14.88 0.33
CA SER A 102 -3.33 14.25 1.32
C SER A 102 -3.01 12.77 1.57
N ARG A 103 -2.07 12.20 0.80
CA ARG A 103 -1.02 11.46 1.50
C ARG A 103 -0.25 12.51 2.32
N PHE A 104 -0.43 12.52 3.62
CA PHE A 104 0.75 12.64 4.47
C PHE A 104 1.63 11.43 4.03
N SER A 105 2.54 11.47 3.04
CA SER A 105 3.65 12.40 2.80
C SER A 105 4.17 13.01 4.09
N LEU A 106 4.73 12.14 4.94
CA LEU A 106 6.15 12.32 5.17
C LEU A 106 6.84 12.11 3.81
N ALA A 107 7.12 13.20 3.12
CA ALA A 107 7.93 13.21 1.93
C ALA A 107 9.12 14.14 2.15
N GLY A 108 10.30 13.55 2.08
CA GLY A 108 11.58 14.13 1.67
C GLY A 108 12.48 12.93 1.37
N GLY A 109 13.11 12.73 0.21
CA GLY A 109 13.15 13.45 -1.07
C GLY A 109 13.27 12.41 -2.22
N THR A 110 12.85 12.66 -3.46
CA THR A 110 13.64 13.22 -4.59
C THR A 110 15.00 12.49 -4.79
N THR A 111 15.35 11.81 -5.88
CA THR A 111 15.23 12.15 -7.32
C THR A 111 15.58 10.96 -8.25
N SER A 112 15.03 10.97 -9.49
CA SER A 112 15.54 10.47 -10.80
C SER A 112 15.99 9.00 -11.00
N ALA A 113 15.75 8.27 -12.12
CA ALA A 113 15.05 8.43 -13.41
C ALA A 113 15.08 7.04 -14.15
N PRO A 114 14.97 6.94 -15.49
CA PRO A 114 13.80 6.60 -16.30
C PRO A 114 13.72 5.12 -16.80
N ALA A 115 12.71 4.92 -17.66
CA ALA A 115 12.16 3.69 -18.22
C ALA A 115 13.01 2.95 -19.29
N GLY A 116 12.78 1.63 -19.37
CA GLY A 116 13.13 0.73 -20.46
C GLY A 116 12.34 -0.59 -20.33
N SER A 117 11.66 -0.96 -21.40
CA SER A 117 10.63 -2.01 -21.53
C SER A 117 11.18 -3.44 -21.64
N ALA A 118 10.29 -4.43 -21.42
CA ALA A 118 10.32 -5.83 -21.90
C ALA A 118 11.41 -6.75 -21.28
N THR A 119 11.18 -8.03 -20.95
CA THR A 119 10.12 -9.00 -21.29
C THR A 119 10.14 -10.17 -20.29
N ALA A 120 8.95 -10.67 -19.97
CA ALA A 120 8.55 -12.06 -19.75
C ALA A 120 9.50 -13.11 -19.13
N SER A 121 9.00 -13.65 -18.01
CA SER A 121 8.72 -15.08 -17.73
C SER A 121 9.81 -16.09 -17.33
N ALA A 122 9.36 -16.92 -16.38
CA ALA A 122 9.72 -18.31 -16.12
C ALA A 122 11.11 -18.55 -15.50
N ALA A 123 11.16 -18.72 -14.18
CA ALA A 123 10.97 -20.00 -13.49
C ALA A 123 12.23 -20.88 -13.56
N TYR A 124 12.90 -21.02 -12.42
CA TYR A 124 13.41 -22.32 -12.02
C TYR A 124 13.38 -22.45 -10.49
N SER A 125 13.17 -23.68 -10.09
CA SER A 125 12.72 -24.16 -8.80
C SER A 125 13.61 -23.78 -7.61
N ALA A 126 12.95 -23.52 -6.49
CA ALA A 126 13.51 -23.91 -5.20
C ALA A 126 13.64 -25.44 -5.19
N THR A 127 14.87 -25.95 -5.27
CA THR A 127 15.19 -27.25 -4.70
C THR A 127 15.76 -26.97 -3.33
N SER A 128 15.02 -27.38 -2.31
CA SER A 128 15.58 -27.61 -0.99
C SER A 128 16.71 -28.62 -1.12
N SER A 129 17.94 -28.19 -0.88
CA SER A 129 19.01 -29.11 -0.54
C SER A 129 19.79 -28.51 0.61
N SER A 130 19.43 -29.02 1.78
CA SER A 130 20.23 -29.01 2.99
C SER A 130 21.67 -29.39 2.65
N ALA A 131 22.57 -28.41 2.66
CA ALA A 131 23.98 -28.68 2.53
C ALA A 131 24.72 -27.69 3.41
N SER A 132 25.12 -28.17 4.59
CA SER A 132 26.07 -27.55 5.48
C SER A 132 27.36 -27.33 4.69
N THR A 133 27.61 -26.13 4.18
CA THR A 133 28.93 -25.81 3.63
C THR A 133 29.86 -25.58 4.82
N SER A 134 30.45 -26.69 5.25
CA SER A 134 31.55 -26.73 6.20
C SER A 134 32.60 -25.68 5.82
N LEU A 135 32.98 -24.84 6.79
CA LEU A 135 34.06 -23.84 6.66
C LEU A 135 35.46 -24.46 6.45
N ALA A 136 35.56 -25.77 6.20
CA ALA A 136 36.82 -26.49 6.20
C ALA A 136 37.75 -26.20 4.99
N ASN A 137 37.27 -25.54 3.93
CA ASN A 137 38.07 -25.26 2.72
C ASN A 137 38.07 -23.78 2.31
N ALA A 138 38.20 -22.86 3.25
CA ALA A 138 38.62 -21.50 2.91
C ALA A 138 40.13 -21.51 2.62
N ALA A 139 40.53 -21.30 1.36
CA ALA A 139 41.93 -21.14 1.01
C ALA A 139 42.51 -19.88 1.70
N PRO A 140 43.76 -19.92 2.20
CA PRO A 140 44.40 -18.73 2.73
C PRO A 140 44.62 -17.76 1.57
N PHE A 141 43.99 -16.59 1.63
CA PHE A 141 44.28 -15.54 0.67
C PHE A 141 45.61 -14.89 1.07
N SER A 142 46.64 -15.13 0.28
CA SER A 142 47.87 -14.33 0.33
C SER A 142 47.56 -12.98 -0.30
N LEU A 143 47.80 -11.90 0.44
CA LEU A 143 47.59 -10.55 -0.07
C LEU A 143 48.77 -10.17 -0.98
N ASP A 144 48.71 -10.53 -2.25
CA ASP A 144 49.66 -10.05 -3.24
C ASP A 144 49.47 -8.54 -3.46
N ARG A 145 50.49 -7.76 -3.13
CA ARG A 145 50.54 -6.29 -3.29
C ARG A 145 50.72 -5.85 -4.76
N ALA A 146 50.21 -6.65 -5.71
CA ALA A 146 50.25 -6.39 -7.14
C ALA A 146 48.85 -6.33 -7.78
N ALA A 147 47.81 -6.08 -6.98
CA ALA A 147 46.53 -5.53 -7.44
C ALA A 147 46.33 -4.09 -6.89
N ALA A 148 47.42 -3.32 -6.82
CA ALA A 148 47.44 -1.94 -6.33
C ALA A 148 47.20 -0.88 -7.43
N GLU A 149 46.86 -1.28 -8.66
CA GLU A 149 46.53 -0.36 -9.76
C GLU A 149 45.21 -0.78 -10.42
N SER A 150 44.14 -0.80 -9.63
CA SER A 150 42.73 -0.55 -10.00
C SER A 150 41.82 -1.09 -8.89
N ALA A 151 42.00 -0.59 -7.68
CA ALA A 151 41.08 -0.81 -6.57
C ALA A 151 40.64 0.56 -6.03
N PRO A 152 39.35 0.91 -6.01
CA PRO A 152 38.92 2.00 -5.14
C PRO A 152 39.21 1.59 -3.69
N ASN A 153 39.76 2.55 -2.96
CA ASN A 153 40.51 2.35 -1.73
C ASN A 153 39.76 1.55 -0.66
N ALA A 154 40.49 0.66 0.02
CA ALA A 154 40.08 -0.02 1.26
C ALA A 154 40.04 0.96 2.47
N ASN A 155 39.41 2.11 2.27
CA ASN A 155 38.97 3.06 3.30
C ASN A 155 37.44 3.26 3.27
N THR A 156 36.72 2.52 2.43
CA THR A 156 35.27 2.68 2.24
C THR A 156 34.43 1.66 3.02
N LEU A 157 34.96 1.14 4.13
CA LEU A 157 34.19 0.30 5.07
C LEU A 157 33.94 0.94 6.44
N ALA A 158 34.22 2.24 6.61
CA ALA A 158 33.88 2.94 7.84
C ALA A 158 33.70 4.44 7.57
N ALA A 159 32.50 4.84 7.13
CA ALA A 159 31.86 6.12 7.39
C ALA A 159 30.65 6.26 6.45
N SER A 160 29.59 5.49 6.70
CA SER A 160 28.24 5.98 6.38
C SER A 160 27.89 7.07 7.40
N GLY A 161 28.76 8.07 7.53
CA GLY A 161 28.45 9.28 8.27
C GLY A 161 27.44 10.01 7.42
N ILE A 162 26.18 9.93 7.82
CA ILE A 162 25.14 10.73 7.20
C ILE A 162 25.48 12.21 7.43
N SER A 163 25.16 13.06 6.47
CA SER A 163 25.51 14.47 6.55
C SER A 163 24.87 15.12 7.80
N GLU A 164 25.43 16.22 8.30
CA GLU A 164 24.89 16.89 9.51
C GLU A 164 23.41 17.29 9.34
N GLU A 165 22.96 17.55 8.11
CA GLU A 165 21.56 17.81 7.76
C GLU A 165 20.69 16.55 7.84
N ASP A 166 21.15 15.41 7.31
CA ASP A 166 20.43 14.13 7.40
C ASP A 166 20.35 13.61 8.86
N GLU A 167 21.37 13.87 9.69
CA GLU A 167 21.35 13.51 11.13
C GLU A 167 20.24 14.25 11.87
N ALA A 168 20.01 15.52 11.52
CA ALA A 168 18.96 16.34 12.10
C ALA A 168 17.56 15.84 11.70
N GLU A 169 17.38 15.40 10.45
CA GLU A 169 16.12 14.80 10.01
C GLU A 169 15.83 13.48 10.72
N CYS A 170 16.83 12.60 10.85
CA CYS A 170 16.70 11.36 11.63
C CYS A 170 16.32 11.64 13.09
N PHE A 171 16.92 12.66 13.71
CA PHE A 171 16.63 13.04 15.09
C PHE A 171 15.22 13.64 15.24
N ASN A 172 14.82 14.54 14.34
CA ASN A 172 13.46 15.09 14.31
C ASN A 172 12.40 13.97 14.20
N GLN A 173 12.65 12.97 13.36
CA GLN A 173 11.75 11.82 13.22
C GLN A 173 11.69 10.96 14.49
N TYR A 174 12.83 10.76 15.16
CA TYR A 174 12.90 10.03 16.42
C TYR A 174 12.11 10.73 17.54
N GLU A 175 12.20 12.06 17.65
CA GLU A 175 11.41 12.83 18.61
C GLU A 175 9.90 12.75 18.33
N ALA A 176 9.49 12.80 17.06
CA ALA A 176 8.10 12.62 16.66
C ALA A 176 7.58 11.21 17.02
N ASP A 177 8.36 10.17 16.74
CA ASP A 177 8.03 8.79 17.12
C ASP A 177 7.91 8.64 18.65
N MET A 178 8.83 9.27 19.42
CA MET A 178 8.77 9.28 20.89
C MET A 178 7.53 10.00 21.42
N ALA A 179 7.13 11.11 20.78
CA ALA A 179 5.90 11.82 21.13
C ALA A 179 4.66 10.94 20.89
N GLN A 180 4.61 10.21 19.78
CA GLN A 180 3.55 9.23 19.51
C GLN A 180 3.52 8.09 20.53
N CYS A 181 4.70 7.54 20.90
CA CYS A 181 4.80 6.51 21.92
C CYS A 181 4.20 6.98 23.26
N LYS A 182 4.51 8.21 23.67
CA LYS A 182 3.97 8.80 24.90
C LYS A 182 2.47 9.07 24.81
N ALA A 183 1.98 9.59 23.67
CA ALA A 183 0.58 9.92 23.46
C ALA A 183 -0.34 8.68 23.53
N LEU A 184 0.13 7.54 23.01
CA LEU A 184 -0.66 6.31 22.94
C LEU A 184 -0.42 5.35 24.12
N ARG A 185 0.48 5.69 25.04
CA ARG A 185 0.89 4.85 26.18
C ARG A 185 -0.30 4.30 26.97
N SER A 186 -1.25 5.16 27.35
CA SER A 186 -2.39 4.74 28.18
C SER A 186 -3.39 3.88 27.42
N ALA A 187 -3.52 4.07 26.11
CA ALA A 187 -4.52 3.38 25.28
C ALA A 187 -4.07 1.99 24.83
N MET A 188 -2.76 1.75 24.66
CA MET A 188 -2.23 0.54 24.03
C MET A 188 -1.49 -0.43 24.96
N GLY A 189 -1.63 -0.28 26.29
CA GLY A 189 -1.06 -1.25 27.25
C GLY A 189 0.04 -0.70 28.15
N GLY A 190 0.10 0.62 28.34
CA GLY A 190 0.90 1.26 29.38
C GLY A 190 2.41 1.10 29.16
N SER A 191 3.11 0.62 30.19
CA SER A 191 4.57 0.44 30.17
C SER A 191 5.04 -0.55 29.11
N ARG A 192 4.36 -1.69 28.94
CA ARG A 192 4.77 -2.70 27.95
C ARG A 192 4.71 -2.19 26.51
N TRP A 193 3.70 -1.37 26.22
CA TRP A 193 3.62 -0.69 24.93
C TRP A 193 4.73 0.34 24.75
N MET A 194 5.03 1.12 25.80
CA MET A 194 6.09 2.12 25.77
C MET A 194 7.48 1.48 25.53
N ASP A 195 7.76 0.33 26.15
CA ASP A 195 9.02 -0.40 25.98
C ASP A 195 9.19 -0.87 24.52
N MET A 196 8.16 -1.49 23.95
CA MET A 196 8.18 -1.93 22.55
C MET A 196 8.26 -0.74 21.58
N CYS A 197 7.47 0.31 21.82
CA CYS A 197 7.42 1.50 20.97
C CYS A 197 8.78 2.22 20.96
N SER A 198 9.39 2.38 22.14
CA SER A 198 10.69 3.05 22.25
C SER A 198 11.84 2.25 21.64
N GLN A 199 11.87 0.93 21.82
CA GLN A 199 12.85 0.06 21.14
C GLN A 199 12.74 0.14 19.61
N LYS A 200 11.52 0.16 19.09
CA LYS A 200 11.28 0.26 17.64
C LYS A 200 11.72 1.62 17.08
N ALA A 201 11.40 2.70 17.78
CA ALA A 201 11.82 4.05 17.39
C ALA A 201 13.36 4.19 17.43
N PHE A 202 14.01 3.64 18.46
CA PHE A 202 15.47 3.64 18.55
C PHE A 202 16.11 2.81 17.42
N THR A 203 15.54 1.64 17.10
CA THR A 203 16.02 0.81 15.98
C THR A 203 15.93 1.56 14.65
N ARG A 204 14.81 2.26 14.39
CA ARG A 204 14.65 3.10 13.20
C ARG A 204 15.66 4.24 13.16
N TYR A 205 15.93 4.87 14.30
CA TYR A 205 16.92 5.94 14.41
C TYR A 205 18.33 5.44 14.08
N GLN A 206 18.72 4.27 14.58
CA GLN A 206 20.02 3.66 14.26
C GLN A 206 20.12 3.30 12.78
N GLN A 207 19.08 2.69 12.20
CA GLN A 207 19.00 2.39 10.78
C GLN A 207 19.07 3.65 9.91
N CYS A 208 18.43 4.73 10.35
CA CYS A 208 18.47 6.03 9.66
C CYS A 208 19.89 6.57 9.61
N ARG A 209 20.68 6.39 10.67
CA ARG A 209 22.09 6.82 10.75
C ARG A 209 23.08 5.81 10.14
N GLY A 210 22.58 4.68 9.62
CA GLY A 210 23.42 3.65 9.00
C GLY A 210 24.14 2.71 9.97
N TYR A 211 23.61 2.51 11.19
CA TYR A 211 24.10 1.53 12.17
C TYR A 211 23.33 0.20 12.13
#